data_AF-A0A2P7QTY9-F1
#
_entry.id   AF-A0A2P7QTY9-F1
#
_cell.length_a   1.000
_cell.length_b   1.000
_cell.length_c   1.000
_cell.angle_alpha   90.00
_cell.angle_beta   90.00
_cell.angle_gamma   90.00
#
_symmetry.space_group_name_H-M   'P 1'
#
loop_
_entity.id
_entity.type
_entity.pdbx_description
1 polymer ?
#
loop_
_entity_poly.entity_id
_entity_poly.type
_entity_poly.pdbx_seq_one_letter_code
_entity_poly.pdbx_strand_id
1 'polypeptide(L)'
;MSVLGQVLRSLQDPRDGSLDPDRVCVQLVRDCRHAEQHMQGLARQRDQQQQDIDELRQQQQQQQQFLAGQELQVLQALTEGDRPRALRLAIQVARWEDRQEQGLAALAVARKRLRYYQDRWLGAERQYHDLCRQLAMAKTTACVRKTMAAIRRHPAVTLVNAKQALADIRARERRQAADSLPEEAQATFCPHSAEQVLARLQQRLDPRP
;
A
#
# COMPACT_ATOMS: atom_id res chain seq x y z
N MET A 1 5.83 -21.37 12.56
CA MET A 1 6.67 -21.89 11.45
C MET A 1 6.38 -21.06 10.20
N SER A 2 7.40 -20.51 9.53
CA SER A 2 7.21 -19.64 8.36
C SER A 2 6.68 -20.44 7.15
N VAL A 3 5.59 -19.96 6.54
CA VAL A 3 4.94 -20.56 5.34
C VAL A 3 5.95 -20.77 4.22
N LEU A 4 6.88 -19.82 4.06
CA LEU A 4 7.95 -19.88 3.07
C LEU A 4 8.90 -21.06 3.30
N GLY A 5 9.15 -21.43 4.56
CA GLY A 5 9.98 -22.58 4.92
C GLY A 5 9.31 -23.95 4.70
N GLN A 6 7.98 -24.01 4.60
CA GLN A 6 7.26 -25.21 4.17
C GLN A 6 7.22 -25.32 2.65
N VAL A 7 6.98 -24.20 1.96
CA VAL A 7 7.00 -24.13 0.49
C VAL A 7 8.39 -24.46 -0.06
N LEU A 8 9.46 -23.93 0.52
CA LEU A 8 10.81 -24.28 0.09
C LEU A 8 11.11 -25.78 0.33
N ARG A 9 10.62 -26.37 1.43
CA ARG A 9 10.77 -27.81 1.67
C ARG A 9 9.98 -28.67 0.68
N SER A 10 8.80 -28.23 0.23
CA SER A 10 8.04 -28.93 -0.81
C SER A 10 8.66 -28.82 -2.21
N LEU A 11 9.59 -27.88 -2.40
CA LEU A 11 10.30 -27.64 -3.65
C LEU A 11 11.69 -28.33 -3.69
N GLN A 12 12.09 -29.00 -2.62
CA GLN A 12 13.33 -29.76 -2.57
C GLN A 12 13.19 -31.06 -3.35
N ASP A 13 14.20 -31.39 -4.13
CA ASP A 13 14.29 -32.68 -4.81
C ASP A 13 14.48 -33.79 -3.77
N PRO A 14 13.61 -34.81 -3.69
CA PRO A 14 13.68 -35.85 -2.67
C PRO A 14 14.95 -36.70 -2.73
N ARG A 15 15.72 -36.63 -3.82
CA ARG A 15 16.95 -37.41 -4.01
C ARG A 15 18.19 -36.73 -3.43
N ASP A 16 18.33 -35.43 -3.67
CA ASP A 16 19.56 -34.68 -3.34
C ASP A 16 19.31 -33.50 -2.39
N GLY A 17 18.06 -33.25 -1.99
CA GLY A 17 17.66 -32.11 -1.17
C GLY A 17 17.85 -30.74 -1.85
N SER A 18 18.24 -30.74 -3.12
CA SER A 18 18.54 -29.52 -3.87
C SER A 18 17.24 -28.82 -4.30
N LEU A 19 17.25 -27.48 -4.26
CA LEU A 19 16.14 -26.67 -4.76
C LEU A 19 16.28 -26.50 -6.27
N ASP A 20 15.26 -26.91 -7.02
CA ASP A 20 15.14 -26.58 -8.44
C ASP A 20 14.86 -25.08 -8.59
N PRO A 21 15.83 -24.31 -9.14
CA PRO A 21 15.71 -22.85 -9.21
C PRO A 21 14.55 -22.40 -10.11
N ASP A 22 14.17 -23.18 -11.11
CA ASP A 22 13.06 -22.82 -12.02
C ASP A 22 11.72 -22.98 -11.30
N ARG A 23 11.55 -24.06 -10.53
CA ARG A 23 10.35 -24.24 -9.69
C ARG A 23 10.23 -23.17 -8.61
N VAL A 24 11.33 -22.78 -7.98
CA VAL A 24 11.35 -21.67 -7.01
C VAL A 24 10.92 -20.36 -7.67
N CYS A 25 11.43 -20.06 -8.88
CA CYS A 25 11.01 -18.86 -9.62
C CYS A 25 9.51 -18.89 -9.95
N VAL A 26 8.98 -20.02 -10.42
CA VAL A 26 7.54 -20.15 -10.73
C VAL A 26 6.68 -19.95 -9.49
N GLN A 27 7.09 -20.52 -8.36
CA GLN A 27 6.36 -20.34 -7.10
C GLN A 27 6.39 -18.89 -6.63
N LEU A 28 7.54 -18.23 -6.64
CA LEU A 28 7.65 -16.82 -6.27
C LEU A 28 6.82 -15.90 -7.18
N VAL A 29 6.71 -16.21 -8.48
CA VAL A 29 5.79 -15.49 -9.39
C VAL A 29 4.33 -15.66 -8.97
N ARG A 30 3.92 -16.88 -8.59
CA ARG A 30 2.56 -17.12 -8.06
C ARG A 30 2.32 -16.36 -6.77
N ASP A 31 3.28 -16.39 -5.86
CA ASP A 31 3.20 -15.68 -4.57
C ASP A 31 3.10 -14.16 -4.78
N CYS A 32 3.86 -13.59 -5.72
CA CYS A 32 3.74 -12.18 -6.10
C CYS A 32 2.32 -11.85 -6.61
N ARG A 33 1.75 -12.68 -7.50
CA ARG A 33 0.38 -12.49 -8.01
C ARG A 33 -0.67 -12.59 -6.91
N HIS A 34 -0.53 -13.54 -5.99
CA HIS A 34 -1.43 -13.66 -4.85
C HIS A 34 -1.33 -12.46 -3.90
N ALA A 35 -0.12 -11.95 -3.67
CA ALA A 35 0.08 -10.73 -2.88
C ALA A 35 -0.57 -9.51 -3.55
N GLU A 36 -0.45 -9.35 -4.88
CA GLU A 36 -1.14 -8.30 -5.64
C GLU A 36 -2.66 -8.40 -5.51
N GLN A 37 -3.23 -9.60 -5.70
CA GLN A 37 -4.67 -9.83 -5.54
C GLN A 37 -5.14 -9.51 -4.13
N HIS A 38 -4.36 -9.88 -3.11
CA HIS A 38 -4.65 -9.56 -1.72
C HIS A 38 -4.62 -8.04 -1.46
N MET A 39 -3.63 -7.33 -1.99
CA MET A 39 -3.57 -5.86 -1.92
C MET A 39 -4.77 -5.20 -2.60
N GLN A 40 -5.18 -5.68 -3.78
CA GLN A 40 -6.37 -5.19 -4.47
C GLN A 40 -7.65 -5.43 -3.65
N GLY A 41 -7.76 -6.61 -3.03
CA GLY A 41 -8.86 -6.91 -2.11
C GLY A 41 -8.91 -5.95 -0.92
N LEU A 42 -7.77 -5.67 -0.30
CA LEU A 42 -7.65 -4.71 0.79
C LEU A 42 -7.98 -3.28 0.36
N ALA A 43 -7.54 -2.87 -0.84
CA ALA A 43 -7.86 -1.55 -1.40
C ALA A 43 -9.37 -1.37 -1.58
N ARG A 44 -10.07 -2.36 -2.16
CA ARG A 44 -11.53 -2.33 -2.28
C ARG A 44 -12.22 -2.23 -0.93
N GLN A 45 -11.76 -2.98 0.07
CA GLN A 45 -12.32 -2.92 1.43
C GLN A 45 -12.10 -1.55 2.08
N ARG A 46 -10.91 -0.96 1.90
CA ARG A 46 -10.59 0.39 2.35
C ARG A 46 -11.53 1.42 1.69
N ASP A 47 -11.70 1.33 0.38
CA ASP A 47 -12.52 2.28 -0.38
C ASP A 47 -14.01 2.16 0.00
N GLN A 48 -14.51 0.94 0.19
CA GLN A 48 -15.85 0.72 0.74
C GLN A 48 -16.01 1.33 2.14
N GLN A 49 -15.05 1.09 3.04
CA GLN A 49 -15.10 1.69 4.39
C GLN A 49 -15.03 3.22 4.36
N GLN A 50 -14.32 3.80 3.38
CA GLN A 50 -14.30 5.24 3.20
C GLN A 50 -15.67 5.77 2.76
N GLN A 51 -16.34 5.10 1.83
CA GLN A 51 -17.71 5.42 1.43
C GLN A 51 -18.68 5.34 2.62
N ASP A 52 -18.63 4.25 3.40
CA ASP A 52 -19.46 4.09 4.60
C ASP A 52 -19.25 5.25 5.59
N ILE A 53 -18.00 5.70 5.77
CA ILE A 53 -17.68 6.85 6.64
C ILE A 53 -18.29 8.14 6.09
N ASP A 54 -18.22 8.35 4.79
CA ASP A 54 -18.72 9.57 4.16
C ASP A 54 -20.26 9.63 4.21
N GLU A 55 -20.94 8.50 4.02
CA GLU A 55 -22.39 8.37 4.24
C GLU A 55 -22.77 8.66 5.70
N LEU A 56 -22.06 8.07 6.68
CA LEU A 56 -22.30 8.33 8.09
C LEU A 56 -22.07 9.80 8.46
N ARG A 57 -21.08 10.48 7.85
CA ARG A 57 -20.85 11.91 8.05
C ARG A 57 -21.99 12.75 7.53
N GLN A 58 -22.50 12.44 6.34
CA GLN A 58 -23.64 13.15 5.76
C GLN A 58 -24.88 12.99 6.63
N GLN A 59 -25.16 11.77 7.09
CA GLN A 59 -26.27 11.50 8.01
C GLN A 59 -26.12 12.27 9.33
N GLN A 60 -24.92 12.30 9.90
CA GLN A 60 -24.63 13.07 11.12
C GLN A 60 -24.85 14.57 10.94
N GLN A 61 -24.41 15.12 9.80
CA GLN A 61 -24.61 16.54 9.51
C GLN A 61 -26.09 16.90 9.36
N GLN A 62 -26.86 16.04 8.68
CA GLN A 62 -28.32 16.23 8.56
C GLN A 62 -29.02 16.13 9.92
N GLN A 63 -28.62 15.16 10.76
CA GLN A 63 -29.15 15.01 12.12
C GLN A 63 -28.86 16.23 12.98
N GLN A 64 -27.66 16.79 12.92
CA GLN A 64 -27.30 18.00 13.66
C GLN A 64 -28.15 19.21 13.26
N GLN A 65 -28.37 19.41 11.95
CA GLN A 65 -29.23 20.49 11.46
C GLN A 65 -30.67 20.31 11.93
N PHE A 66 -31.18 19.08 11.88
CA PHE A 66 -32.51 18.77 12.36
C PHE A 66 -32.66 19.02 13.86
N LEU A 67 -31.66 18.61 14.65
CA LEU A 67 -31.66 18.75 16.10
C LEU A 67 -31.64 20.23 16.51
N ALA A 68 -30.78 21.06 15.89
CA ALA A 68 -30.77 22.50 16.09
C ALA A 68 -32.13 23.16 15.77
N GLY A 69 -32.82 22.67 14.73
CA GLY A 69 -34.17 23.11 14.40
C GLY A 69 -35.20 22.76 15.47
N GLN A 70 -35.10 21.55 16.07
CA GLN A 70 -35.99 21.11 17.15
C GLN A 70 -35.73 21.87 18.45
N GLU A 71 -34.47 22.13 18.79
CA GLU A 71 -34.09 22.95 19.95
C GLU A 71 -34.71 24.36 19.85
N LEU A 72 -34.67 24.97 18.66
CA LEU A 72 -35.31 26.26 18.43
C LEU A 72 -36.83 26.19 18.69
N GLN A 73 -37.50 25.11 18.26
CA GLN A 73 -38.93 24.93 18.50
C GLN A 73 -39.26 24.73 19.98
N VAL A 74 -38.40 24.05 20.74
CA VAL A 74 -38.52 23.94 22.21
C VAL A 74 -38.46 25.33 22.83
N LEU A 75 -37.46 26.14 22.46
CA LEU A 75 -37.30 27.51 22.97
C LEU A 75 -38.52 28.38 22.63
N GLN A 76 -39.03 28.30 21.40
CA GLN A 76 -40.23 29.02 20.99
C GLN A 76 -41.46 28.63 21.84
N ALA A 77 -41.71 27.33 22.03
CA ALA A 77 -42.82 26.87 22.86
C ALA A 77 -42.70 27.33 24.32
N LEU A 78 -41.48 27.40 24.86
CA LEU A 78 -41.22 27.97 26.18
C LEU A 78 -41.52 29.48 26.22
N THR A 79 -41.11 30.24 25.21
CA THR A 79 -41.41 31.68 25.13
C THR A 79 -42.90 31.98 24.97
N GLU A 80 -43.65 31.11 24.30
CA GLU A 80 -45.11 31.18 24.17
C GLU A 80 -45.85 30.77 25.46
N GLY A 81 -45.14 30.25 26.47
CA GLY A 81 -45.73 29.76 27.72
C GLY A 81 -46.39 28.38 27.63
N ASP A 82 -46.32 27.70 26.47
CA ASP A 82 -46.90 26.38 26.24
C ASP A 82 -45.97 25.27 26.77
N ARG A 83 -45.95 25.12 28.11
CA ARG A 83 -45.16 24.09 28.79
C ARG A 83 -45.45 22.66 28.31
N PRO A 84 -46.72 22.23 28.08
CA PRO A 84 -47.01 20.89 27.56
C PRO A 84 -46.40 20.62 26.18
N ARG A 85 -46.40 21.61 25.28
CA ARG A 85 -45.74 21.49 23.96
C ARG A 85 -44.23 21.47 24.09
N ALA A 86 -43.64 22.36 24.90
CA ALA A 86 -42.20 22.41 25.13
C ALA A 86 -41.65 21.08 25.69
N LEU A 87 -42.35 20.47 26.66
CA LEU A 87 -41.95 19.18 27.23
C LEU A 87 -41.96 18.06 26.19
N ARG A 88 -42.99 18.00 25.33
CA ARG A 88 -43.08 17.00 24.26
C ARG A 88 -41.95 17.14 23.26
N LEU A 89 -41.62 18.37 22.86
CA LEU A 89 -40.50 18.64 21.94
C LEU A 89 -39.15 18.31 22.59
N ALA A 90 -38.96 18.63 23.88
CA ALA A 90 -37.73 18.32 24.61
C ALA A 90 -37.48 16.79 24.70
N ILE A 91 -38.53 15.98 24.91
CA ILE A 91 -38.41 14.51 24.86
C ILE A 91 -37.97 14.03 23.48
N GLN A 92 -38.42 14.68 22.41
CA GLN A 92 -37.99 14.34 21.06
C GLN A 92 -36.53 14.72 20.83
N VAL A 93 -36.10 15.91 21.27
CA VAL A 93 -34.70 16.36 21.22
C VAL A 93 -33.80 15.34 21.92
N ALA A 94 -34.11 14.94 23.15
CA ALA A 94 -33.31 13.95 23.88
C ALA A 94 -33.15 12.62 23.11
N ARG A 95 -34.21 12.12 22.47
CA ARG A 95 -34.14 10.92 21.62
C ARG A 95 -33.24 11.11 20.38
N TRP A 96 -33.17 12.33 19.86
CA TRP A 96 -32.30 12.65 18.73
C TRP A 96 -30.84 12.81 19.17
N GLU A 97 -30.59 13.38 20.35
CA GLU A 97 -29.26 13.42 20.97
C GLU A 97 -28.70 12.01 21.19
N ASP A 98 -29.50 11.09 21.76
CA ASP A 98 -29.11 9.68 21.92
C ASP A 98 -28.71 9.04 20.58
N ARG A 99 -29.46 9.30 19.51
CA ARG A 99 -29.15 8.80 18.16
C ARG A 99 -27.89 9.44 17.59
N GLN A 100 -27.67 10.72 17.86
CA GLN A 100 -26.47 11.41 17.43
C GLN A 100 -25.24 10.79 18.09
N GLU A 101 -25.28 10.54 19.40
CA GLU A 101 -24.19 9.87 20.13
C GLU A 101 -23.91 8.47 19.56
N GLN A 102 -24.96 7.70 19.28
CA GLN A 102 -24.82 6.38 18.64
C GLN A 102 -24.15 6.48 17.27
N GLY A 103 -24.52 7.47 16.45
CA GLY A 103 -23.90 7.68 15.15
C GLY A 103 -22.45 8.16 15.23
N LEU A 104 -22.10 9.00 16.22
CA LEU A 104 -20.71 9.38 16.49
C LEU A 104 -19.86 8.16 16.92
N ALA A 105 -20.43 7.28 17.74
CA ALA A 105 -19.77 6.03 18.12
C ALA A 105 -19.57 5.10 16.90
N ALA A 106 -20.57 4.98 16.03
CA ALA A 106 -20.48 4.21 14.79
C ALA A 106 -19.39 4.77 13.87
N LEU A 107 -19.31 6.09 13.72
CA LEU A 107 -18.27 6.78 12.96
C LEU A 107 -16.86 6.48 13.52
N ALA A 108 -16.71 6.50 14.85
CA ALA A 108 -15.45 6.18 15.50
C ALA A 108 -15.01 4.72 15.23
N VAL A 109 -15.95 3.78 15.24
CA VAL A 109 -15.69 2.38 14.89
C VAL A 109 -15.30 2.24 13.42
N ALA A 110 -16.02 2.88 12.50
CA ALA A 110 -15.72 2.86 11.07
C ALA A 110 -14.32 3.43 10.79
N ARG A 111 -13.94 4.55 11.43
CA ARG A 111 -12.59 5.12 11.33
C ARG A 111 -11.50 4.17 11.82
N LYS A 112 -11.74 3.44 12.92
CA LYS A 112 -10.81 2.40 13.41
C LYS A 112 -10.65 1.26 12.38
N ARG A 113 -11.75 0.83 11.75
CA ARG A 113 -11.72 -0.19 10.69
C ARG A 113 -10.95 0.29 9.46
N LEU A 114 -11.18 1.53 9.03
CA LEU A 114 -10.43 2.13 7.92
C LEU A 114 -8.92 2.09 8.18
N ARG A 115 -8.49 2.55 9.37
CA ARG A 115 -7.08 2.51 9.77
C ARG A 115 -6.52 1.08 9.76
N TYR A 116 -7.28 0.12 10.26
CA TYR A 116 -6.89 -1.29 10.22
C TYR A 116 -6.62 -1.79 8.78
N TYR A 117 -7.48 -1.44 7.81
CA TYR A 117 -7.26 -1.81 6.41
C TYR A 117 -6.06 -1.08 5.79
N GLN A 118 -5.84 0.19 6.13
CA GLN A 118 -4.66 0.95 5.69
C GLN A 118 -3.36 0.30 6.19
N ASP A 119 -3.29 -0.04 7.49
CA ASP A 119 -2.12 -0.68 8.09
C ASP A 119 -1.86 -2.06 7.46
N ARG A 120 -2.91 -2.84 7.22
CA ARG A 120 -2.78 -4.13 6.51
C ARG A 120 -2.35 -3.97 5.06
N TRP A 121 -2.84 -2.95 4.37
CA TRP A 121 -2.45 -2.70 2.98
C TRP A 121 -0.96 -2.38 2.89
N LEU A 122 -0.45 -1.50 3.77
CA LEU A 122 0.98 -1.18 3.86
C LEU A 122 1.82 -2.42 4.22
N GLY A 123 1.33 -3.28 5.11
CA GLY A 123 1.97 -4.55 5.43
C GLY A 123 2.05 -5.49 4.22
N ALA A 124 0.96 -5.59 3.46
CA ALA A 124 0.90 -6.41 2.24
C ALA A 124 1.79 -5.85 1.12
N GLU A 125 1.89 -4.53 0.98
CA GLU A 125 2.79 -3.87 0.04
C GLU A 125 4.26 -4.18 0.33
N ARG A 126 4.68 -4.08 1.59
CA ARG A 126 6.04 -4.48 2.00
C ARG A 126 6.31 -5.94 1.68
N GLN A 127 5.37 -6.82 2.01
CA GLN A 127 5.49 -8.25 1.71
C GLN A 127 5.61 -8.50 0.19
N TYR A 128 4.82 -7.81 -0.62
CA TYR A 128 4.91 -7.89 -2.08
C TYR A 128 6.30 -7.48 -2.58
N HIS A 129 6.83 -6.35 -2.12
CA HIS A 129 8.16 -5.89 -2.51
C HIS A 129 9.27 -6.86 -2.08
N ASP A 130 9.15 -7.46 -0.89
CA ASP A 130 10.08 -8.49 -0.44
C ASP A 130 10.04 -9.73 -1.33
N LEU A 131 8.84 -10.17 -1.75
CA LEU A 131 8.68 -11.27 -2.72
C LEU A 131 9.27 -10.92 -4.08
N CYS A 132 9.08 -9.70 -4.58
CA CYS A 132 9.70 -9.24 -5.82
C CYS A 132 11.23 -9.25 -5.74
N ARG A 133 11.80 -8.84 -4.60
CA ARG A 133 13.25 -8.89 -4.35
C ARG A 133 13.74 -10.34 -4.33
N GLN A 134 13.04 -11.23 -3.64
CA GLN A 134 13.36 -12.66 -3.62
C GLN A 134 13.29 -13.28 -5.01
N LEU A 135 12.28 -12.92 -5.81
CA LEU A 135 12.15 -13.38 -7.19
C LEU A 135 13.33 -12.92 -8.05
N ALA A 136 13.75 -11.65 -7.93
CA ALA A 136 14.91 -11.14 -8.64
C ALA A 136 16.18 -11.92 -8.27
N MET A 137 16.43 -12.14 -6.97
CA MET A 137 17.56 -12.94 -6.50
C MET A 137 17.50 -14.40 -6.99
N ALA A 138 16.32 -15.02 -6.98
CA ALA A 138 16.12 -16.37 -7.47
C ALA A 138 16.43 -16.48 -8.97
N LYS A 139 15.96 -15.53 -9.78
CA LYS A 139 16.26 -15.46 -11.22
C LYS A 139 17.75 -15.29 -11.49
N THR A 140 18.43 -14.41 -10.76
CA THR A 140 19.88 -14.22 -10.89
C THR A 140 20.63 -15.50 -10.52
N THR A 141 20.22 -16.16 -9.44
CA THR A 141 20.83 -17.42 -8.99
C THR A 141 20.60 -18.55 -10.01
N ALA A 142 19.40 -18.65 -10.57
CA ALA A 142 19.07 -19.60 -11.63
C ALA A 142 19.93 -19.39 -12.88
N CYS A 143 20.09 -18.14 -13.30
CA CYS A 143 20.93 -17.75 -14.43
C CYS A 143 22.39 -18.15 -14.19
N VAL A 144 22.98 -17.80 -13.05
CA VAL A 144 24.37 -18.16 -12.71
C VAL A 144 24.56 -19.68 -12.72
N ARG A 145 23.63 -20.45 -12.12
CA ARG A 145 23.70 -21.92 -12.12
C ARG A 145 23.64 -22.50 -13.53
N LYS A 146 22.74 -22.00 -14.38
CA LYS A 146 22.62 -22.41 -15.79
C LYS A 146 23.88 -22.10 -16.58
N THR A 147 24.43 -20.89 -16.43
CA THR A 147 25.69 -20.49 -17.07
C THR A 147 26.86 -21.36 -16.60
N MET A 148 26.98 -21.62 -15.30
CA MET A 148 28.03 -22.51 -14.76
C MET A 148 27.88 -23.95 -15.26
N ALA A 149 26.65 -24.48 -15.33
CA ALA A 149 26.39 -25.79 -15.91
C ALA A 149 26.77 -25.85 -17.40
N ALA A 150 26.47 -24.79 -18.17
CA ALA A 150 26.87 -24.67 -19.56
C ALA A 150 28.40 -24.62 -19.73
N ILE A 151 29.10 -23.87 -18.87
CA ILE A 151 30.57 -23.81 -18.86
C ILE A 151 31.17 -25.17 -18.57
N ARG A 152 30.64 -25.91 -17.58
CA ARG A 152 31.12 -27.27 -17.27
C ARG A 152 30.90 -28.25 -18.43
N ARG A 153 29.78 -28.12 -19.16
CA ARG A 153 29.47 -28.99 -20.31
C ARG A 153 30.28 -28.65 -21.57
N HIS A 154 30.51 -27.36 -21.83
CA HIS A 154 31.16 -26.87 -23.05
C HIS A 154 32.15 -25.73 -22.77
N PRO A 155 33.27 -26.00 -22.09
CA PRO A 155 34.16 -24.95 -21.58
C PRO A 155 34.81 -24.12 -22.70
N ALA A 156 35.21 -24.75 -23.81
CA ALA A 156 35.88 -24.07 -24.91
C ALA A 156 34.99 -23.03 -25.60
N VAL A 157 33.72 -23.37 -25.88
CA VAL A 157 32.80 -22.50 -26.62
C VAL A 157 32.20 -21.42 -25.72
N THR A 158 31.83 -21.76 -24.48
CA THR A 158 31.23 -20.80 -23.55
C THR A 158 32.21 -19.74 -23.08
N LEU A 159 33.49 -20.06 -22.86
CA LEU A 159 34.50 -19.08 -22.47
C LEU A 159 34.86 -18.11 -23.61
N VAL A 160 34.87 -18.58 -24.86
CA VAL A 160 35.08 -17.72 -26.03
C VAL A 160 33.91 -16.74 -26.21
N ASN A 161 32.67 -17.25 -26.13
CA ASN A 161 31.47 -16.42 -26.21
C ASN A 161 31.37 -15.44 -25.03
N ALA A 162 31.76 -15.84 -23.81
CA ALA A 162 31.77 -14.96 -22.65
C ALA A 162 32.81 -13.83 -22.79
N LYS A 163 33.99 -14.12 -23.34
CA LYS A 163 35.01 -13.09 -23.64
C LYS A 163 34.51 -12.08 -24.67
N GLN A 164 33.85 -12.55 -25.72
CA GLN A 164 33.23 -11.68 -26.73
C GLN A 164 32.11 -10.82 -26.12
N ALA A 165 31.21 -11.42 -25.33
CA ALA A 165 30.14 -10.68 -24.65
C ALA A 165 30.68 -9.61 -23.69
N LEU A 166 31.75 -9.88 -22.94
CA LEU A 166 32.40 -8.89 -22.08
C LEU A 166 33.07 -7.77 -22.89
N ALA A 167 33.65 -8.08 -24.04
CA ALA A 167 34.19 -7.08 -24.94
C ALA A 167 33.07 -6.17 -25.48
N ASP A 168 31.93 -6.73 -25.84
CA ASP A 168 30.76 -6.00 -26.31
C ASP A 168 30.14 -5.13 -25.22
N ILE A 169 30.02 -5.63 -23.98
CA ILE A 169 29.54 -4.85 -22.83
C ILE A 169 30.48 -3.68 -22.57
N ARG A 170 31.79 -3.91 -22.51
CA ARG A 170 32.78 -2.83 -22.33
C ARG A 170 32.76 -1.84 -23.47
N ALA A 171 32.52 -2.28 -24.71
CA ALA A 171 32.35 -1.40 -25.86
C ALA A 171 31.08 -0.55 -25.74
N ARG A 172 29.97 -1.12 -25.24
CA ARG A 172 28.73 -0.37 -24.97
C ARG A 172 28.90 0.62 -23.83
N GLU A 173 29.52 0.24 -22.72
CA GLU A 173 29.80 1.13 -21.59
C GLU A 173 30.72 2.28 -22.01
N ARG A 174 31.74 2.03 -22.84
CA ARG A 174 32.60 3.08 -23.40
C ARG A 174 31.86 4.00 -24.35
N ARG A 175 30.93 3.49 -25.16
CA ARG A 175 30.07 4.31 -26.01
C ARG A 175 29.12 5.17 -25.17
N GLN A 176 28.47 4.60 -24.17
CA GLN A 176 27.62 5.35 -23.23
C GLN A 176 28.40 6.42 -22.45
N ALA A 177 29.65 6.13 -22.07
CA ALA A 177 30.55 7.08 -21.42
C ALA A 177 31.14 8.14 -22.37
N ALA A 178 31.20 7.87 -23.67
CA ALA A 178 31.67 8.82 -24.69
C ALA A 178 30.52 9.68 -25.26
N ASP A 179 29.31 9.13 -25.34
CA ASP A 179 28.08 9.83 -25.70
C ASP A 179 27.58 10.74 -24.55
N SER A 180 28.13 10.58 -23.33
CA SER A 180 27.98 11.55 -22.26
C SER A 180 28.99 12.70 -22.41
N LEU A 181 28.78 13.54 -23.44
CA LEU A 181 29.23 14.94 -23.38
C LEU A 181 28.53 15.65 -22.21
N PRO A 182 29.12 16.71 -21.61
CA PRO A 182 28.53 17.39 -20.45
C PRO A 182 27.35 18.26 -20.91
N GLU A 183 26.23 17.64 -21.25
CA GLU A 183 24.95 18.31 -21.44
C GLU A 183 24.23 18.44 -20.10
N GLU A 184 24.28 19.67 -19.61
CA GLU A 184 23.30 20.36 -18.77
C GLU A 184 22.07 19.54 -18.36
N ALA A 185 22.01 19.24 -17.05
CA ALA A 185 20.80 19.18 -16.25
C ALA A 185 19.56 18.53 -16.92
N GLN A 186 19.69 17.30 -17.41
CA GLN A 186 18.51 16.44 -17.47
C GLN A 186 18.17 16.06 -16.03
N ALA A 187 17.16 16.75 -15.48
CA ALA A 187 16.56 16.47 -14.19
C ALA A 187 16.25 14.98 -14.10
N THR A 188 17.17 14.25 -13.48
CA THR A 188 16.93 12.93 -12.94
C THR A 188 15.70 13.06 -12.08
N PHE A 189 14.65 12.32 -12.43
CA PHE A 189 13.54 12.05 -11.53
C PHE A 189 14.13 11.38 -10.28
N CYS A 190 14.58 12.21 -9.33
CA CYS A 190 14.82 11.80 -7.98
C CYS A 190 13.46 11.40 -7.41
N PRO A 191 13.25 10.14 -7.00
CA PRO A 191 12.14 9.85 -6.10
C PRO A 191 12.43 10.68 -4.85
N HIS A 192 11.70 11.78 -4.66
CA HIS A 192 11.91 12.64 -3.50
C HIS A 192 11.76 11.76 -2.25
N SER A 193 12.85 11.59 -1.50
CA SER A 193 12.77 10.86 -0.24
C SER A 193 11.78 11.59 0.66
N ALA A 194 11.14 10.86 1.58
CA ALA A 194 10.17 11.44 2.50
C ALA A 194 10.74 12.68 3.25
N GLU A 195 12.05 12.71 3.47
CA GLU A 195 12.76 13.84 4.08
C GLU A 195 12.80 15.09 3.19
N GLN A 196 12.94 14.95 1.86
CA GLN A 196 12.88 16.09 0.93
C GLN A 196 11.47 16.67 0.83
N VAL A 197 10.44 15.82 0.90
CA VAL A 197 9.04 16.28 0.93
C VAL A 197 8.72 16.99 2.25
N LEU A 198 9.24 16.48 3.37
CA LEU A 198 9.08 17.10 4.70
C LEU A 198 9.78 18.46 4.80
N ALA A 199 11.03 18.57 4.35
CA ALA A 199 11.77 19.83 4.37
C ALA A 199 11.08 20.94 3.55
N ARG A 200 10.54 20.59 2.37
CA ARG A 200 9.78 21.53 1.53
C ARG A 200 8.47 21.97 2.19
N LEU A 201 7.78 21.07 2.90
CA LEU A 201 6.54 21.40 3.61
C LEU A 201 6.82 22.26 4.85
N GLN A 202 7.93 22.01 5.55
CA GLN A 202 8.38 22.85 6.68
C GLN A 202 8.73 24.26 6.23
N GLN A 203 9.42 24.43 5.10
CA GLN A 203 9.69 25.76 4.51
C GLN A 203 8.42 26.54 4.11
N ARG A 204 7.29 25.85 3.89
CA ARG A 204 5.99 26.51 3.64
C ARG A 204 5.22 26.83 4.93
N LEU A 205 5.60 26.23 6.05
CA LEU A 205 4.98 26.43 7.36
C LEU A 205 5.69 27.48 8.23
N ASP A 206 6.87 27.94 7.81
CA ASP A 206 7.51 29.14 8.36
C ASP A 206 7.26 30.35 7.44
N PRO A 207 6.06 30.97 7.44
CA PRO A 207 5.96 32.34 7.01
C PRO A 207 6.38 33.22 8.19
N ARG A 208 7.53 33.90 8.02
CA ARG A 208 7.85 35.29 8.43
C ARG A 208 9.03 35.42 9.39
N PRO A 209 9.65 36.62 9.43
CA PRO A 209 9.53 37.79 8.54
C PRO A 209 10.70 37.94 7.58
#